data_AF-A0A821KA61-F1
#
_entry.id   AF-A0A821KA61-F1
#
_cell.length_a   1.000
_cell.length_b   1.000
_cell.length_c   1.000
_cell.angle_alpha   90.00
_cell.angle_beta   90.00
_cell.angle_gamma   90.00
#
_symmetry.space_group_name_H-M   'P 1'
#
loop_
_entity.id
_entity.type
_entity.pdbx_description
1 polymer ?
#
loop_
_entity_poly.entity_id
_entity_poly.type
_entity_poly.pdbx_seq_one_letter_code
_entity_poly.pdbx_strand_id
1 'polypeptide(L)'
;MVLWKGIANADDEAWINRGQIFSALRYLHRDYEFYLPIVYIERRILELSMEVCLNDLKLSGGKTTSVYDNNCRELIKIVDDFLSQATDITYRITENFINGILPILDSMLIFEENGTGDQTVSTLVSHDEHWTETSLTGLNILLNLLSHPNLSYCGPASVRIHSLLHSRPLNGREEAAYLLSNVNRILSSIAQNEDSEHFGYLLPIMKTIIDKSYEILQMNVQIPNVPLRKATSTALDDFRQYSSSSDSQEWQMFIQRHIEPLAEHYRSMSIRPFHMNMKIWWNNCHEMMMIGIHKRNRQIGEEKLKFQSHIVEHWHQRRRSDQQRMLKLAKQRRIHQIHVEKEWKDR
;
A
#
# COMPACT_ATOMS: atom_id res chain seq x y z
N MET A 1 -4.37 -2.73 -17.17
CA MET A 1 -3.25 -3.58 -16.74
C MET A 1 -3.08 -3.32 -15.25
N VAL A 2 -3.27 -4.33 -14.40
CA VAL A 2 -3.21 -4.19 -12.93
C VAL A 2 -1.89 -4.82 -12.48
N LEU A 3 -1.14 -4.12 -11.61
CA LEU A 3 0.22 -4.39 -11.12
C LEU A 3 0.99 -5.53 -11.80
N TRP A 4 0.65 -6.81 -11.58
CA TRP A 4 1.39 -7.96 -12.10
C TRP A 4 0.91 -8.55 -13.44
N LYS A 5 -0.27 -8.18 -13.96
CA LYS A 5 -0.70 -8.63 -15.29
C LYS A 5 0.20 -7.98 -16.34
N GLY A 6 1.15 -8.73 -16.90
CA GLY A 6 2.11 -8.24 -17.90
C GLY A 6 3.56 -8.14 -17.42
N ILE A 7 3.84 -8.42 -16.14
CA ILE A 7 5.20 -8.57 -15.60
C ILE A 7 5.36 -10.03 -15.16
N ALA A 8 6.25 -10.77 -15.83
CA ALA A 8 6.56 -12.15 -15.49
C ALA A 8 7.20 -12.28 -14.10
N ASN A 9 7.18 -13.49 -13.53
CA ASN A 9 7.77 -13.85 -12.23
C ASN A 9 7.08 -13.20 -11.03
N ALA A 10 7.62 -13.43 -9.83
CA ALA A 10 7.17 -12.81 -8.58
C ALA A 10 8.36 -12.57 -7.64
N ASP A 11 9.54 -12.34 -8.21
CA ASP A 11 10.75 -11.98 -7.49
C ASP A 11 10.77 -10.48 -7.13
N ASP A 12 11.77 -10.08 -6.34
CA ASP A 12 11.92 -8.70 -5.87
C ASP A 12 12.02 -7.71 -7.04
N GLU A 13 12.71 -8.07 -8.12
CA GLU A 13 12.82 -7.24 -9.32
C GLU A 13 11.45 -7.06 -10.00
N ALA A 14 10.64 -8.12 -10.14
CA ALA A 14 9.29 -8.01 -10.64
C ALA A 14 8.44 -7.09 -9.76
N TRP A 15 8.56 -7.16 -8.43
CA TRP A 15 7.82 -6.28 -7.52
C TRP A 15 8.28 -4.83 -7.57
N ILE A 16 9.57 -4.57 -7.72
CA ILE A 16 10.08 -3.22 -7.99
C ILE A 16 9.50 -2.69 -9.31
N ASN A 17 9.46 -3.52 -10.36
CA ASN A 17 8.85 -3.14 -11.64
C ASN A 17 7.35 -2.82 -11.52
N ARG A 18 6.61 -3.58 -10.71
CA ARG A 18 5.19 -3.34 -10.41
C ARG A 18 5.00 -2.02 -9.66
N GLY A 19 5.87 -1.71 -8.69
CA GLY A 19 5.82 -0.50 -7.88
C GLY A 19 6.12 0.80 -8.64
N GLN A 20 6.71 0.72 -9.84
CA GLN A 20 7.01 1.89 -10.67
C GLN A 20 5.76 2.73 -10.99
N ILE A 21 4.57 2.13 -11.05
CA ILE A 21 3.33 2.87 -11.33
C ILE A 21 3.05 3.94 -10.27
N PHE A 22 3.25 3.63 -8.99
CA PHE A 22 3.07 4.58 -7.90
C PHE A 22 4.17 5.65 -7.92
N SER A 23 5.41 5.24 -8.22
CA SER A 23 6.53 6.17 -8.39
C SER A 23 6.27 7.15 -9.54
N ALA A 24 5.69 6.68 -10.65
CA ALA A 24 5.33 7.50 -11.79
C ALA A 24 4.20 8.47 -11.46
N LEU A 25 3.17 8.03 -10.72
CA LEU A 25 2.11 8.90 -10.25
C LEU A 25 2.65 10.02 -9.36
N ARG A 26 3.49 9.68 -8.37
CA ARG A 26 4.10 10.67 -7.46
C ARG A 26 5.06 11.62 -8.20
N TYR A 27 5.82 11.10 -9.17
CA TYR A 27 6.69 11.91 -10.02
C TYR A 27 5.88 12.92 -10.85
N LEU A 28 4.80 12.47 -11.51
CA LEU A 28 3.92 13.34 -12.28
C LEU A 28 3.21 14.35 -11.37
N HIS A 29 2.81 13.95 -10.17
CA HIS A 29 2.12 14.84 -9.22
C HIS A 29 2.94 16.08 -8.85
N ARG A 30 4.28 15.97 -8.86
CA ARG A 30 5.17 17.08 -8.55
C ARG A 30 5.03 18.22 -9.56
N ASP A 31 4.86 17.87 -10.84
CA ASP A 31 4.94 18.82 -11.95
C ASP A 31 3.56 19.05 -12.61
N TYR A 32 2.54 18.25 -12.25
CA TYR A 32 1.19 18.29 -12.83
C TYR A 32 0.09 18.13 -11.77
N GLU A 33 -1.01 18.86 -11.97
CA GLU A 33 -2.23 18.70 -11.17
C GLU A 33 -3.10 17.58 -11.74
N PHE A 34 -3.52 16.66 -10.88
CA PHE A 34 -4.48 15.61 -11.26
C PHE A 34 -5.90 16.09 -11.06
N TYR A 35 -6.80 15.69 -11.96
CA TYR A 35 -8.23 15.97 -11.83
C TYR A 35 -8.85 15.35 -10.56
N LEU A 36 -8.29 14.22 -10.10
CA LEU A 36 -8.64 13.59 -8.83
C LEU A 36 -7.44 13.64 -7.88
N PRO A 37 -7.64 13.73 -6.55
CA PRO A 37 -6.54 13.62 -5.60
C PRO A 37 -5.72 12.34 -5.84
N ILE A 38 -4.39 12.43 -5.80
CA ILE A 38 -3.50 11.28 -6.06
C ILE A 38 -3.84 10.07 -5.19
N VAL A 39 -4.23 10.30 -3.94
CA VAL A 39 -4.64 9.25 -3.00
C VAL A 39 -5.83 8.42 -3.50
N TYR A 40 -6.73 9.01 -4.29
CA TYR A 40 -7.88 8.29 -4.86
C TYR A 40 -7.43 7.39 -5.99
N ILE A 41 -6.45 7.84 -6.78
CA ILE A 41 -5.86 7.07 -7.87
C ILE A 41 -5.05 5.90 -7.31
N GLU A 42 -4.20 6.15 -6.30
CA GLU A 42 -3.43 5.11 -5.61
C GLU A 42 -4.36 4.06 -4.96
N ARG A 43 -5.38 4.51 -4.22
CA ARG A 43 -6.41 3.63 -3.64
C ARG A 43 -7.06 2.76 -4.72
N ARG A 44 -7.46 3.35 -5.84
CA ARG A 44 -8.13 2.61 -6.92
C ARG A 44 -7.22 1.56 -7.55
N ILE A 45 -5.93 1.86 -7.70
CA ILE A 45 -4.94 0.87 -8.17
C ILE A 45 -4.83 -0.29 -7.19
N LEU A 46 -4.80 -0.01 -5.88
CA LEU A 46 -4.77 -1.04 -4.84
C LEU A 46 -6.04 -1.89 -4.84
N GLU A 47 -7.23 -1.27 -4.92
CA GLU A 47 -8.51 -1.99 -5.04
C GLU A 47 -8.52 -2.96 -6.23
N LEU A 48 -8.12 -2.48 -7.41
CA LEU A 48 -8.04 -3.32 -8.61
C LEU A 48 -7.00 -4.44 -8.44
N SER A 49 -5.90 -4.16 -7.76
CA SER A 49 -4.86 -5.15 -7.46
C SER A 49 -5.38 -6.24 -6.55
N MET A 50 -6.09 -5.87 -5.49
CA MET A 50 -6.74 -6.85 -4.60
C MET A 50 -7.78 -7.69 -5.34
N GLU A 51 -8.58 -7.09 -6.22
CA GLU A 51 -9.54 -7.82 -7.06
C GLU A 51 -8.84 -8.87 -7.94
N VAL A 52 -7.72 -8.51 -8.58
CA VAL A 52 -6.92 -9.47 -9.36
C VAL A 52 -6.32 -10.54 -8.45
N CYS A 53 -5.84 -10.17 -7.26
CA CYS A 53 -5.19 -11.10 -6.33
C CYS A 53 -6.17 -12.18 -5.89
N LEU A 54 -7.39 -11.77 -5.55
CA LEU A 54 -8.46 -12.67 -5.16
C LEU A 54 -8.91 -13.57 -6.31
N ASN A 55 -8.92 -13.07 -7.54
CA ASN A 55 -9.21 -13.90 -8.70
C ASN A 55 -8.12 -14.96 -8.93
N ASP A 56 -6.84 -14.59 -8.78
CA ASP A 56 -5.73 -15.52 -8.91
C ASP A 56 -5.78 -16.62 -7.82
N LEU A 57 -6.11 -16.26 -6.58
CA LEU A 57 -6.34 -17.21 -5.48
C LEU A 57 -7.53 -18.14 -5.73
N LYS A 58 -8.63 -17.64 -6.29
CA LYS A 58 -9.79 -18.48 -6.66
C LYS A 58 -9.45 -19.48 -7.76
N LEU A 59 -8.71 -19.04 -8.78
CA LEU A 59 -8.29 -19.88 -9.90
C LEU A 59 -7.31 -20.97 -9.49
N SER A 60 -6.58 -20.79 -8.39
CA SER A 60 -5.67 -21.81 -7.85
C SER A 60 -6.38 -22.98 -7.16
N GLY A 61 -7.72 -22.94 -7.05
CA GLY A 61 -8.53 -24.03 -6.48
C GLY A 61 -8.30 -24.23 -4.99
N GLY A 62 -7.97 -23.15 -4.27
CA GLY A 62 -7.67 -23.19 -2.83
C GLY A 62 -6.28 -23.73 -2.48
N LYS A 63 -5.48 -24.16 -3.48
CA LYS A 63 -4.07 -24.49 -3.29
C LYS A 63 -3.25 -23.22 -3.49
N THR A 64 -2.73 -22.65 -2.43
CA THR A 64 -1.84 -21.49 -2.49
C THR A 64 -0.52 -21.93 -3.11
N THR A 65 -0.21 -21.45 -4.33
CA THR A 65 1.14 -21.61 -4.89
C THR A 65 2.05 -20.57 -4.26
N SER A 66 3.36 -20.84 -4.18
CA SER A 66 4.33 -19.88 -3.62
C SER A 66 4.28 -18.51 -4.30
N VAL A 67 3.91 -18.46 -5.58
CA VAL A 67 3.76 -17.22 -6.35
C VAL A 67 2.54 -16.39 -5.88
N TYR A 68 1.40 -17.03 -5.65
CA TYR A 68 0.19 -16.32 -5.20
C TYR A 68 0.31 -15.85 -3.75
N ASP A 69 0.92 -16.67 -2.89
CA ASP A 69 1.25 -16.31 -1.51
C ASP A 69 2.19 -15.10 -1.48
N ASN A 70 3.27 -15.14 -2.26
CA ASN A 70 4.19 -14.00 -2.36
C ASN A 70 3.49 -12.73 -2.87
N ASN A 71 2.60 -12.87 -3.86
CA ASN A 71 1.88 -11.71 -4.37
C ASN A 71 0.97 -11.06 -3.32
N CYS A 72 0.30 -11.87 -2.50
CA CYS A 72 -0.50 -11.36 -1.40
C CYS A 72 0.38 -10.65 -0.37
N ARG A 73 1.52 -11.24 0.02
CA ARG A 73 2.47 -10.64 0.99
C ARG A 73 2.95 -9.27 0.55
N GLU A 74 3.41 -9.16 -0.68
CA GLU A 74 3.94 -7.90 -1.20
C GLU A 74 2.83 -6.86 -1.36
N LEU A 75 1.63 -7.28 -1.78
CA LEU A 75 0.48 -6.36 -1.86
C LEU A 75 0.06 -5.82 -0.50
N ILE A 76 0.00 -6.65 0.55
CA ILE A 76 -0.41 -6.17 1.88
C ILE A 76 0.62 -5.20 2.47
N LYS A 77 1.92 -5.32 2.15
CA LYS A 77 2.95 -4.35 2.56
C LYS A 77 2.72 -2.98 1.94
N ILE A 78 2.39 -2.94 0.64
CA ILE A 78 2.05 -1.69 -0.05
C ILE A 78 0.77 -1.08 0.54
N VAL A 79 -0.22 -1.92 0.87
CA VAL A 79 -1.46 -1.49 1.50
C VAL A 79 -1.22 -0.89 2.89
N ASP A 80 -0.44 -1.55 3.75
CA ASP A 80 -0.13 -1.05 5.09
C ASP A 80 0.64 0.27 5.05
N ASP A 81 1.64 0.39 4.17
CA ASP A 81 2.37 1.64 3.96
C ASP A 81 1.43 2.75 3.43
N PHE A 82 0.54 2.41 2.49
CA PHE A 82 -0.46 3.35 1.98
C PHE A 82 -1.38 3.88 3.09
N LEU A 83 -1.79 3.05 4.05
CA LEU A 83 -2.61 3.49 5.18
C LEU A 83 -1.78 4.31 6.19
N SER A 84 -0.53 3.91 6.42
CA SER A 84 0.39 4.53 7.40
C SER A 84 0.86 5.95 7.02
N GLN A 85 0.74 6.35 5.76
CA GLN A 85 1.20 7.65 5.26
C GLN A 85 0.31 8.84 5.66
N ALA A 86 -0.89 8.62 6.22
CA ALA A 86 -1.81 9.71 6.56
C ALA A 86 -2.23 9.70 8.03
N THR A 87 -2.50 10.90 8.54
CA THR A 87 -3.17 11.10 9.83
C THR A 87 -4.67 10.86 9.75
N ASP A 88 -5.27 11.07 8.58
CA ASP A 88 -6.68 10.78 8.29
C ASP A 88 -6.79 9.71 7.19
N ILE A 89 -7.39 8.59 7.55
CA ILE A 89 -7.57 7.41 6.70
C ILE A 89 -8.94 7.38 5.99
N THR A 90 -9.83 8.34 6.26
CA THR A 90 -11.22 8.34 5.80
C THR A 90 -11.34 8.20 4.28
N TYR A 91 -10.47 8.88 3.54
CA TYR A 91 -10.47 8.82 2.08
C TYR A 91 -9.59 7.70 1.51
N ARG A 92 -8.87 6.95 2.34
CA ARG A 92 -8.01 5.84 1.91
C ARG A 92 -8.75 4.51 1.89
N ILE A 93 -9.84 4.38 2.65
CA ILE A 93 -10.62 3.16 2.78
C ILE A 93 -12.01 3.35 2.15
N THR A 94 -12.48 2.33 1.45
CA THR A 94 -13.82 2.25 0.85
C THR A 94 -14.36 0.83 1.07
N GLU A 95 -15.66 0.60 0.81
CA GLU A 95 -16.21 -0.75 0.81
C GLU A 95 -15.47 -1.69 -0.15
N ASN A 96 -15.10 -1.22 -1.35
CA ASN A 96 -14.31 -2.01 -2.29
C ASN A 96 -12.93 -2.37 -1.74
N PHE A 97 -12.31 -1.46 -1.01
CA PHE A 97 -11.04 -1.71 -0.35
C PHE A 97 -11.18 -2.80 0.72
N ILE A 98 -12.21 -2.72 1.57
CA ILE A 98 -12.50 -3.73 2.60
C ILE A 98 -12.79 -5.10 1.99
N ASN A 99 -13.63 -5.13 0.96
CA ASN A 99 -14.01 -6.34 0.22
C ASN A 99 -12.81 -6.98 -0.50
N GLY A 100 -11.75 -6.20 -0.77
CA GLY A 100 -10.49 -6.69 -1.30
C GLY A 100 -9.54 -7.19 -0.20
N ILE A 101 -9.30 -6.39 0.84
CA ILE A 101 -8.21 -6.65 1.79
C ILE A 101 -8.54 -7.75 2.80
N LEU A 102 -9.78 -7.79 3.34
CA LEU A 102 -10.12 -8.78 4.37
C LEU A 102 -10.03 -10.22 3.85
N PRO A 103 -10.57 -10.56 2.66
CA PRO A 103 -10.44 -11.92 2.15
C PRO A 103 -9.00 -12.31 1.80
N ILE A 104 -8.13 -11.35 1.43
CA ILE A 104 -6.70 -11.60 1.24
C ILE A 104 -6.06 -11.96 2.58
N LEU A 105 -6.32 -11.19 3.63
CA LEU A 105 -5.77 -11.48 4.96
C LEU A 105 -6.26 -12.83 5.51
N ASP A 106 -7.53 -13.17 5.26
CA ASP A 106 -8.09 -14.48 5.61
C ASP A 106 -7.42 -15.62 4.82
N SER A 107 -7.21 -15.43 3.51
CA SER A 107 -6.55 -16.42 2.64
C SER A 107 -5.08 -16.67 3.01
N MET A 108 -4.41 -15.65 3.57
CA MET A 108 -3.04 -15.73 4.03
C MET A 108 -2.90 -16.44 5.39
N LEU A 109 -4.01 -16.96 5.95
CA LEU A 109 -4.08 -17.65 7.24
C LEU A 109 -3.40 -16.86 8.38
N ILE A 110 -3.41 -15.53 8.29
CA ILE A 110 -2.73 -14.67 9.26
C ILE A 110 -3.34 -14.84 10.68
N PHE A 111 -4.57 -15.36 10.75
CA PHE A 111 -5.42 -15.37 11.94
C PHE A 111 -5.90 -16.77 12.36
N GLU A 112 -5.43 -17.86 11.74
CA GLU A 112 -5.88 -19.21 12.11
C GLU A 112 -5.10 -19.84 13.27
N GLU A 113 -5.85 -20.48 14.16
CA GLU A 113 -5.41 -21.11 15.40
C GLU A 113 -5.11 -22.60 15.10
N ASN A 114 -3.85 -22.92 14.78
CA ASN A 114 -3.38 -24.25 14.38
C ASN A 114 -3.99 -24.77 13.06
N GLY A 115 -3.13 -24.94 12.05
CA GLY A 115 -3.48 -25.56 10.77
C GLY A 115 -4.34 -26.80 10.96
N THR A 116 -5.58 -26.73 10.51
CA THR A 116 -6.45 -27.89 10.47
C THR A 116 -5.94 -28.82 9.37
N GLY A 117 -5.18 -29.84 9.78
CA GLY A 117 -5.20 -31.14 9.12
C GLY A 117 -4.34 -31.36 7.87
N ASP A 118 -3.35 -30.54 7.57
CA ASP A 118 -2.33 -30.94 6.59
C ASP A 118 -0.94 -30.39 6.96
N GLN A 119 -0.03 -31.29 7.36
CA GLN A 119 1.36 -30.99 7.75
C GLN A 119 2.23 -30.52 6.58
N THR A 120 1.64 -30.21 5.43
CA THR A 120 2.30 -29.79 4.21
C THR A 120 2.31 -28.27 4.01
N VAL A 121 1.53 -27.51 4.80
CA VAL A 121 1.56 -26.02 4.80
C VAL A 121 2.24 -25.53 6.10
N SER A 122 3.55 -25.80 6.20
CA SER A 122 4.43 -25.34 7.28
C SER A 122 4.86 -23.86 7.10
N THR A 123 3.91 -22.97 6.82
CA THR A 123 4.22 -21.54 6.56
C THR A 123 2.99 -20.75 6.99
N LEU A 124 2.87 -20.34 8.26
CA LEU A 124 3.22 -18.96 8.64
C LEU A 124 3.39 -18.74 10.15
N VAL A 125 3.30 -19.80 10.96
CA VAL A 125 3.71 -19.75 12.36
C VAL A 125 5.13 -20.30 12.39
N SER A 126 6.10 -19.39 12.29
CA SER A 126 7.47 -19.70 12.65
C SER A 126 7.49 -20.38 14.02
N HIS A 127 8.39 -21.32 14.24
CA HIS A 127 8.77 -21.77 15.58
C HIS A 127 9.28 -20.62 16.47
N ASP A 128 9.42 -19.40 15.93
CA ASP A 128 9.69 -18.18 16.67
C ASP A 128 8.42 -17.68 17.36
N GLU A 129 8.51 -17.45 18.68
CA GLU A 129 7.46 -16.85 19.52
C GLU A 129 7.07 -15.41 19.10
N HIS A 130 7.64 -14.87 18.03
CA HIS A 130 7.46 -13.49 17.57
C HIS A 130 6.52 -13.44 16.37
N TRP A 131 5.84 -12.30 16.20
CA TRP A 131 5.05 -12.07 15.00
C TRP A 131 5.90 -12.07 13.73
N THR A 132 5.43 -12.73 12.68
CA THR A 132 5.99 -12.53 11.33
C THR A 132 5.66 -11.13 10.82
N GLU A 133 6.49 -10.61 9.90
CA GLU A 133 6.23 -9.33 9.20
C GLU A 133 4.81 -9.31 8.61
N THR A 134 4.40 -10.37 7.92
CA THR A 134 3.07 -10.51 7.31
C THR A 134 1.95 -10.38 8.34
N SER A 135 2.11 -11.00 9.51
CA SER A 135 1.11 -10.92 10.58
C SER A 135 1.03 -9.54 11.22
N LEU A 136 2.17 -8.86 11.44
CA LEU A 136 2.19 -7.47 11.94
C LEU A 136 1.57 -6.50 10.95
N THR A 137 1.90 -6.62 9.66
CA THR A 137 1.29 -5.86 8.57
C THR A 137 -0.23 -6.07 8.57
N GLY A 138 -0.70 -7.31 8.69
CA GLY A 138 -2.12 -7.63 8.79
C GLY A 138 -2.78 -6.98 10.01
N LEU A 139 -2.16 -7.06 11.19
CA LEU A 139 -2.66 -6.39 12.40
C LEU A 139 -2.75 -4.87 12.23
N ASN A 140 -1.71 -4.23 11.68
CA ASN A 140 -1.69 -2.77 11.48
C ASN A 140 -2.81 -2.32 10.55
N ILE A 141 -3.08 -3.07 9.48
CA ILE A 141 -4.24 -2.83 8.61
C ILE A 141 -5.53 -2.92 9.43
N LEU A 142 -5.73 -3.98 10.21
CA LEU A 142 -6.95 -4.14 11.02
C LEU A 142 -7.10 -3.03 12.07
N LEU A 143 -6.01 -2.56 12.69
CA LEU A 143 -6.03 -1.43 13.62
C LEU A 143 -6.45 -0.14 12.92
N ASN A 144 -5.98 0.11 11.69
CA ASN A 144 -6.45 1.22 10.88
C ASN A 144 -7.96 1.10 10.59
N LEU A 145 -8.43 -0.09 10.18
CA LEU A 145 -9.86 -0.32 9.95
C LEU A 145 -10.71 -0.08 11.21
N LEU A 146 -10.21 -0.53 12.37
CA LEU A 146 -10.85 -0.35 13.67
C LEU A 146 -10.88 1.12 14.11
N SER A 147 -9.95 1.94 13.64
CA SER A 147 -9.91 3.39 13.93
C SER A 147 -10.78 4.23 12.99
N HIS A 148 -11.38 3.61 11.97
CA HIS A 148 -12.09 4.34 10.93
C HIS A 148 -13.46 4.88 11.43
N PRO A 149 -13.88 6.10 11.04
CA PRO A 149 -15.17 6.67 11.47
C PRO A 149 -16.41 5.88 10.99
N ASN A 150 -16.29 5.14 9.89
CA ASN A 150 -17.35 4.26 9.40
C ASN A 150 -17.37 2.93 10.16
N LEU A 151 -18.39 2.75 11.00
CA LEU A 151 -18.58 1.59 11.87
C LEU A 151 -18.72 0.26 11.13
N SER A 152 -19.19 0.28 9.87
CA SER A 152 -19.31 -0.96 9.07
C SER A 152 -17.94 -1.63 8.81
N TYR A 153 -16.84 -0.88 8.93
CA TYR A 153 -15.48 -1.40 8.79
C TYR A 153 -14.91 -1.91 10.13
N CYS A 154 -15.40 -1.38 11.25
CA CYS A 154 -14.90 -1.68 12.59
C CYS A 154 -15.28 -3.08 13.06
N GLY A 155 -16.51 -3.52 12.82
CA GLY A 155 -16.98 -4.85 13.23
C GLY A 155 -16.13 -6.02 12.71
N PRO A 156 -15.94 -6.14 11.38
CA PRO A 156 -15.09 -7.19 10.80
C PRO A 156 -13.63 -7.14 11.27
N ALA A 157 -13.09 -5.95 11.50
CA ALA A 157 -11.74 -5.77 12.02
C ALA A 157 -11.65 -6.20 13.49
N SER A 158 -12.64 -5.82 14.29
CA SER A 158 -12.71 -6.14 15.72
C SER A 158 -12.73 -7.65 15.95
N VAL A 159 -13.57 -8.38 15.21
CA VAL A 159 -13.64 -9.85 15.30
C VAL A 159 -12.28 -10.48 15.00
N ARG A 160 -11.58 -10.05 13.95
CA ARG A 160 -10.27 -10.62 13.57
C ARG A 160 -9.17 -10.30 14.57
N ILE A 161 -9.12 -9.05 15.08
CA ILE A 161 -8.17 -8.68 16.13
C ILE A 161 -8.43 -9.50 17.39
N HIS A 162 -9.70 -9.64 17.78
CA HIS A 162 -10.08 -10.44 18.94
C HIS A 162 -9.72 -11.92 18.76
N SER A 163 -10.03 -12.53 17.61
CA SER A 163 -9.62 -13.90 17.30
C SER A 163 -8.10 -14.09 17.34
N LEU A 164 -7.35 -13.16 16.76
CA LEU A 164 -5.89 -13.18 16.81
C LEU A 164 -5.36 -13.08 18.25
N LEU A 165 -5.96 -12.22 19.07
CA LEU A 165 -5.56 -12.08 20.46
C LEU A 165 -5.84 -13.35 21.24
N HIS A 166 -6.86 -14.15 20.89
CA HIS A 166 -7.12 -15.44 21.52
C HIS A 166 -6.21 -16.55 21.01
N SER A 167 -5.90 -16.56 19.71
CA SER A 167 -5.17 -17.64 19.05
C SER A 167 -3.71 -17.80 19.45
N ARG A 168 -3.14 -16.82 20.15
CA ARG A 168 -1.79 -16.95 20.70
C ARG A 168 -1.57 -16.18 22.01
N PRO A 169 -0.57 -16.57 22.82
CA PRO A 169 -0.13 -15.76 23.95
C PRO A 169 0.57 -14.47 23.47
N LEU A 170 0.59 -13.46 24.36
CA LEU A 170 1.39 -12.25 24.16
C LEU A 170 2.85 -12.57 24.47
N ASN A 171 3.77 -12.20 23.58
CA ASN A 171 5.20 -12.41 23.80
C ASN A 171 5.83 -11.19 24.49
N GLY A 172 5.87 -11.26 25.82
CA GLY A 172 6.54 -10.26 26.64
C GLY A 172 5.75 -8.97 26.85
N ARG A 173 6.32 -8.08 27.67
CA ARG A 173 5.68 -6.84 28.11
C ARG A 173 5.65 -5.78 26.99
N GLU A 174 6.63 -5.78 26.10
CA GLU A 174 6.76 -4.83 25.01
C GLU A 174 5.66 -5.02 23.96
N GLU A 175 5.37 -6.26 23.57
CA GLU A 175 4.27 -6.58 22.65
C GLU A 175 2.91 -6.24 23.28
N ALA A 176 2.71 -6.64 24.53
CA ALA A 176 1.49 -6.34 25.27
C ALA A 176 1.23 -4.84 25.37
N ALA A 177 2.28 -4.07 25.68
CA ALA A 177 2.21 -2.61 25.74
C ALA A 177 1.94 -2.00 24.37
N TYR A 178 2.51 -2.53 23.28
CA TYR A 178 2.24 -2.08 21.92
C TYR A 178 0.76 -2.22 21.55
N LEU A 179 0.16 -3.39 21.78
CA LEU A 179 -1.25 -3.63 21.50
C LEU A 179 -2.15 -2.73 22.35
N LEU A 180 -1.84 -2.61 23.65
CA LEU A 180 -2.59 -1.76 24.56
C LEU A 180 -2.52 -0.29 24.18
N SER A 181 -1.33 0.21 23.82
CA SER A 181 -1.13 1.60 23.36
C SER A 181 -1.98 1.89 22.12
N ASN A 182 -1.95 1.02 21.10
CA ASN A 182 -2.72 1.25 19.87
C ASN A 182 -4.23 1.25 20.12
N VAL A 183 -4.75 0.27 20.84
CA VAL A 183 -6.19 0.19 21.15
C VAL A 183 -6.62 1.37 22.04
N ASN A 184 -5.78 1.77 23.00
CA ASN A 184 -6.06 2.95 23.83
C ASN A 184 -6.07 4.26 23.02
N ARG A 185 -5.16 4.41 22.03
CA ARG A 185 -5.15 5.60 21.15
C ARG A 185 -6.44 5.69 20.34
N ILE A 186 -6.91 4.57 19.80
CA ILE A 186 -8.20 4.51 19.09
C ILE A 186 -9.34 4.88 20.04
N LEU A 187 -9.40 4.24 21.22
CA LEU A 187 -10.41 4.54 22.23
C LEU A 187 -10.42 6.03 22.64
N SER A 188 -9.24 6.62 22.82
CA SER A 188 -9.10 8.03 23.19
C SER A 188 -9.59 8.98 22.08
N SER A 189 -9.39 8.62 20.80
CA SER A 189 -9.92 9.41 19.68
C SER A 189 -11.45 9.37 19.57
N ILE A 190 -12.06 8.27 19.99
CA ILE A 190 -13.51 8.05 19.88
C ILE A 190 -14.25 8.57 21.11
N ALA A 191 -13.62 8.56 22.27
CA ALA A 191 -14.20 9.03 23.53
C ALA A 191 -14.75 10.48 23.44
N GLN A 192 -14.20 11.31 22.54
CA GLN A 192 -14.67 12.67 22.29
C GLN A 192 -15.99 12.75 21.49
N ASN A 193 -16.35 11.70 20.73
CA ASN A 193 -17.48 11.71 19.80
C ASN A 193 -18.73 10.99 20.33
N GLU A 194 -18.69 10.51 21.57
CA GLU A 194 -19.76 9.75 22.24
C GLU A 194 -20.31 8.52 21.48
N ASP A 195 -19.53 7.94 20.56
CA ASP A 195 -19.95 6.81 19.74
C ASP A 195 -19.94 5.48 20.54
N SER A 196 -21.10 5.15 21.11
CA SER A 196 -21.31 3.96 21.93
C SER A 196 -21.11 2.65 21.15
N GLU A 197 -21.47 2.63 19.86
CA GLU A 197 -21.33 1.43 19.04
C GLU A 197 -19.87 1.16 18.71
N HIS A 198 -19.10 2.20 18.36
CA HIS A 198 -17.65 2.09 18.14
C HIS A 198 -16.93 1.57 19.40
N PHE A 199 -17.33 2.08 20.57
CA PHE A 199 -16.81 1.61 21.86
C PHE A 199 -17.12 0.12 22.10
N GLY A 200 -18.30 -0.34 21.66
CA GLY A 200 -18.69 -1.76 21.71
C GLY A 200 -17.75 -2.69 20.93
N TYR A 201 -17.19 -2.25 19.79
CA TYR A 201 -16.21 -3.04 19.04
C TYR A 201 -14.82 -3.07 19.70
N LEU A 202 -14.45 -2.04 20.46
CA LEU A 202 -13.14 -1.92 21.09
C LEU A 202 -13.06 -2.65 22.43
N LEU A 203 -14.16 -2.71 23.17
CA LEU A 203 -14.13 -3.23 24.54
C LEU A 203 -13.69 -4.70 24.64
N PRO A 204 -14.19 -5.66 23.84
CA PRO A 204 -13.76 -7.05 23.93
C PRO A 204 -12.25 -7.20 23.71
N ILE A 205 -11.68 -6.38 22.82
CA ILE A 205 -10.25 -6.33 22.52
C ILE A 205 -9.49 -5.76 23.71
N MET A 206 -9.90 -4.60 24.22
CA MET A 206 -9.28 -3.96 25.39
C MET A 206 -9.30 -4.89 26.60
N LYS A 207 -10.44 -5.54 26.87
CA LYS A 207 -10.61 -6.53 27.93
C LYS A 207 -9.62 -7.68 27.77
N THR A 208 -9.55 -8.27 26.58
CA THR A 208 -8.66 -9.41 26.30
C THR A 208 -7.20 -9.02 26.47
N ILE A 209 -6.78 -7.84 25.99
CA ILE A 209 -5.42 -7.34 26.19
C ILE A 209 -5.12 -7.16 27.68
N ILE A 210 -6.00 -6.51 28.44
CA ILE A 210 -5.81 -6.31 29.88
C ILE A 210 -5.75 -7.65 30.62
N ASP A 211 -6.66 -8.57 30.35
CA ASP A 211 -6.71 -9.88 31.02
C ASP A 211 -5.43 -10.69 30.72
N LYS A 212 -4.94 -10.69 29.46
CA LYS A 212 -3.69 -11.38 29.08
C LYS A 212 -2.43 -10.66 29.55
N SER A 213 -2.47 -9.35 29.75
CA SER A 213 -1.28 -8.54 30.06
C SER A 213 -1.16 -8.09 31.53
N TYR A 214 -2.15 -8.44 32.36
CA TYR A 214 -2.27 -7.91 33.72
C TYR A 214 -1.02 -8.14 34.58
N GLU A 215 -0.48 -9.37 34.57
CA GLU A 215 0.70 -9.73 35.35
C GLU A 215 1.99 -9.21 34.71
N ILE A 216 2.15 -9.39 33.39
CA ILE A 216 3.36 -9.00 32.66
C ILE A 216 3.58 -7.48 32.61
N LEU A 217 2.51 -6.68 32.68
CA LEU A 217 2.55 -5.22 32.78
C LEU A 217 2.44 -4.72 34.23
N GLN A 218 2.45 -5.61 35.22
CA GLN A 218 2.37 -5.28 36.66
C GLN A 218 1.18 -4.35 37.00
N MET A 219 0.05 -4.57 36.35
CA MET A 219 -1.14 -3.73 36.49
C MET A 219 -1.71 -3.78 37.92
N ASN A 220 -1.46 -4.86 38.68
CA ASN A 220 -1.80 -4.95 40.10
C ASN A 220 -1.14 -3.88 40.96
N VAL A 221 0.06 -3.43 40.59
CA VAL A 221 0.81 -2.41 41.32
C VAL A 221 0.46 -1.03 40.78
N GLN A 222 0.39 -0.91 39.45
CA GLN A 222 0.25 0.39 38.79
C GLN A 222 -1.20 0.89 38.74
N ILE A 223 -2.17 0.00 38.55
CA ILE A 223 -3.60 0.30 38.39
C ILE A 223 -4.48 -0.79 39.04
N PRO A 224 -4.45 -0.94 40.39
CA PRO A 224 -5.12 -2.05 41.09
C PRO A 224 -6.65 -2.08 40.92
N ASN A 225 -7.29 -0.96 40.57
CA ASN A 225 -8.74 -0.80 40.57
C ASN A 225 -9.39 -0.87 39.17
N VAL A 226 -8.70 -1.40 38.15
CA VAL A 226 -9.21 -1.45 36.76
C VAL A 226 -10.61 -2.11 36.69
N PRO A 227 -11.65 -1.39 36.19
CA PRO A 227 -13.02 -1.88 36.17
C PRO A 227 -13.25 -3.14 35.32
N LEU A 228 -12.50 -3.30 34.23
CA LEU A 228 -12.68 -4.36 33.22
C LEU A 228 -12.54 -5.81 33.72
N ARG A 229 -12.06 -6.00 34.96
CA ARG A 229 -11.96 -7.32 35.61
C ARG A 229 -13.08 -7.61 36.60
N LYS A 230 -13.90 -6.62 36.92
CA LYS A 230 -15.11 -6.80 37.73
C LYS A 230 -16.21 -7.27 36.79
N ALA A 231 -16.79 -8.44 37.06
CA ALA A 231 -17.93 -8.95 36.31
C ALA A 231 -19.21 -8.19 36.73
N THR A 232 -19.30 -6.92 36.33
CA THR A 232 -20.47 -6.08 36.56
C THR A 232 -21.23 -5.86 35.25
N SER A 233 -22.55 -5.75 35.33
CA SER A 233 -23.39 -5.40 34.17
C SER A 233 -23.10 -3.99 33.62
N THR A 234 -22.35 -3.17 34.38
CA THR A 234 -21.95 -1.80 34.06
C THR A 234 -20.48 -1.67 33.64
N ALA A 235 -19.74 -2.78 33.49
CA ALA A 235 -18.30 -2.75 33.25
C ALA A 235 -17.87 -1.90 32.03
N LEU A 236 -18.74 -1.76 31.02
CA LEU A 236 -18.59 -0.87 29.87
C LEU A 236 -18.53 0.60 30.28
N ASP A 237 -19.57 1.08 30.95
CA ASP A 237 -19.70 2.46 31.38
C ASP A 237 -18.67 2.80 32.46
N ASP A 238 -18.41 1.85 33.37
CA ASP A 238 -17.41 1.99 34.42
C ASP A 238 -16.00 2.17 33.83
N PHE A 239 -15.64 1.40 32.79
CA PHE A 239 -14.34 1.56 32.13
C PHE A 239 -14.27 2.80 31.25
N ARG A 240 -15.36 3.14 30.55
CA ARG A 240 -15.44 4.38 29.76
C ARG A 240 -15.23 5.59 30.66
N GLN A 241 -15.87 5.63 31.82
CA GLN A 241 -15.68 6.67 32.82
C GLN A 241 -14.26 6.62 33.40
N TYR A 242 -13.73 5.45 33.75
CA TYR A 242 -12.37 5.32 34.29
C TYR A 242 -11.28 5.80 33.31
N SER A 243 -11.42 5.50 32.02
CA SER A 243 -10.45 5.88 30.99
C SER A 243 -10.55 7.34 30.53
N SER A 244 -11.75 7.94 30.64
CA SER A 244 -12.04 9.29 30.14
C SER A 244 -12.16 10.35 31.24
N SER A 245 -12.40 9.97 32.50
CA SER A 245 -12.63 10.92 33.59
C SER A 245 -11.37 11.71 33.92
N SER A 246 -11.54 13.03 34.05
CA SER A 246 -10.53 13.95 34.58
C SER A 246 -10.12 13.63 36.01
N ASP A 247 -11.01 12.95 36.75
CA ASP A 247 -10.86 12.73 38.19
C ASP A 247 -9.99 11.49 38.50
N SER A 248 -9.83 10.58 37.53
CA SER A 248 -8.97 9.39 37.64
C SER A 248 -7.84 9.47 36.60
N GLN A 249 -6.82 10.26 36.90
CA GLN A 249 -5.61 10.35 36.06
C GLN A 249 -4.79 9.03 36.05
N GLU A 250 -5.16 8.03 36.85
CA GLU A 250 -4.44 6.76 36.99
C GLU A 250 -4.24 6.04 35.65
N TRP A 251 -5.31 5.89 34.85
CA TRP A 251 -5.24 5.22 33.55
C TRP A 251 -4.32 5.96 32.59
N GLN A 252 -4.52 7.27 32.45
CA GLN A 252 -3.72 8.10 31.54
C GLN A 252 -2.24 8.14 31.95
N MET A 253 -1.96 8.20 33.26
CA MET A 253 -0.59 8.17 33.79
C MET A 253 0.07 6.81 33.57
N PHE A 254 -0.65 5.71 33.77
CA PHE A 254 -0.18 4.38 33.45
C PHE A 254 0.15 4.23 31.97
N ILE A 255 -0.76 4.68 31.08
CA ILE A 255 -0.51 4.66 29.64
C ILE A 255 0.75 5.47 29.31
N GLN A 256 0.84 6.71 29.76
CA GLN A 256 1.94 7.62 29.40
C GLN A 256 3.30 7.21 29.99
N ARG A 257 3.34 6.76 31.24
CA ARG A 257 4.60 6.50 31.97
C ARG A 257 5.08 5.06 31.89
N HIS A 258 4.19 4.10 31.68
CA HIS A 258 4.53 2.67 31.71
C HIS A 258 4.30 1.99 30.37
N ILE A 259 3.16 2.23 29.71
CA ILE A 259 2.82 1.55 28.46
C ILE A 259 3.55 2.17 27.27
N GLU A 260 3.48 3.49 27.09
CA GLU A 260 4.02 4.16 25.90
C GLU A 260 5.54 3.96 25.72
N PRO A 261 6.38 3.98 26.78
CA PRO A 261 7.81 3.68 26.62
C PRO A 261 8.09 2.25 26.14
N LEU A 262 7.35 1.26 26.65
CA LEU A 262 7.46 -0.14 26.22
C LEU A 262 6.93 -0.35 24.80
N ALA A 263 5.79 0.27 24.49
CA ALA A 263 5.20 0.26 23.15
C ALA A 263 6.16 0.91 22.13
N GLU A 264 6.83 1.99 22.49
CA GLU A 264 7.80 2.66 21.63
C GLU A 264 9.07 1.84 21.42
N HIS A 265 9.50 1.10 22.45
CA HIS A 265 10.58 0.13 22.31
C HIS A 265 10.19 -0.97 21.30
N TYR A 266 8.99 -1.54 21.43
CA TYR A 266 8.47 -2.52 20.47
C TYR A 266 8.39 -1.96 19.05
N ARG A 267 7.82 -0.75 18.88
CA ARG A 267 7.78 -0.07 17.58
C ARG A 267 9.18 0.08 16.99
N SER A 268 10.16 0.46 17.81
CA SER A 268 11.53 0.67 17.36
C SER A 268 12.22 -0.61 16.91
N MET A 269 11.98 -1.72 17.61
CA MET A 269 12.66 -2.99 17.36
C MET A 269 11.97 -3.85 16.30
N SER A 270 10.64 -3.83 16.26
CA SER A 270 9.85 -4.73 15.40
C SER A 270 9.22 -4.02 14.21
N ILE A 271 8.74 -2.78 14.36
CA ILE A 271 7.94 -2.10 13.32
C ILE A 271 8.81 -1.20 12.43
N ARG A 272 9.71 -0.39 13.01
CA ARG A 272 10.58 0.53 12.26
C ARG A 272 11.43 -0.16 11.18
N PRO A 273 12.02 -1.35 11.39
CA PRO A 273 12.78 -2.03 10.35
C PRO A 273 11.95 -2.29 9.08
N PHE A 274 10.69 -2.70 9.22
CA PHE A 274 9.80 -2.93 8.07
C PHE A 274 9.50 -1.63 7.32
N HIS A 275 9.20 -0.53 8.03
CA HIS A 275 9.02 0.76 7.38
C HIS A 275 10.30 1.29 6.71
N MET A 276 11.48 1.01 7.27
CA MET A 276 12.75 1.35 6.62
C MET A 276 12.96 0.54 5.34
N ASN A 277 12.69 -0.76 5.36
CA ASN A 277 12.73 -1.61 4.18
C ASN A 277 11.75 -1.14 3.11
N MET A 278 10.54 -0.74 3.50
CA MET A 278 9.55 -0.20 2.57
C MET A 278 10.01 1.11 1.92
N LYS A 279 10.69 1.99 2.67
CA LYS A 279 11.31 3.21 2.10
C LYS A 279 12.39 2.88 1.08
N ILE A 280 13.24 1.89 1.37
CA ILE A 280 14.27 1.42 0.43
C ILE A 280 13.60 0.87 -0.83
N TRP A 281 12.56 0.06 -0.68
CA TRP A 281 11.81 -0.50 -1.80
C TRP A 281 11.17 0.59 -2.67
N TRP A 282 10.57 1.63 -2.06
CA TRP A 282 10.04 2.77 -2.80
C TRP A 282 11.11 3.54 -3.57
N ASN A 283 12.30 3.70 -2.99
CA ASN A 283 13.43 4.34 -3.68
C ASN A 283 13.87 3.51 -4.89
N ASN A 284 13.96 2.18 -4.76
CA ASN A 284 14.29 1.30 -5.87
C ASN A 284 13.25 1.38 -6.99
N CYS A 285 11.95 1.43 -6.66
CA CYS A 285 10.88 1.65 -7.64
C CYS A 285 11.05 2.98 -8.39
N HIS A 286 11.41 4.05 -7.67
CA HIS A 286 11.65 5.35 -8.27
C HIS A 286 12.89 5.35 -9.18
N GLU A 287 13.99 4.75 -8.74
CA GLU A 287 15.23 4.65 -9.52
C GLU A 287 15.02 3.85 -10.81
N MET A 288 14.36 2.70 -10.74
CA MET A 288 14.06 1.89 -11.94
C MET A 288 13.17 2.64 -12.94
N MET A 289 12.16 3.37 -12.45
CA MET A 289 11.35 4.25 -13.29
C MET A 289 12.21 5.33 -13.97
N MET A 290 13.12 5.98 -13.23
CA MET A 290 14.00 7.02 -13.78
C MET A 290 14.95 6.45 -14.85
N ILE A 291 15.52 5.26 -14.63
CA ILE A 291 16.33 4.55 -15.63
C ILE A 291 15.50 4.30 -16.91
N GLY A 292 14.25 3.87 -16.76
CA GLY A 292 13.32 3.69 -17.87
C GLY A 292 13.09 4.98 -18.68
N ILE A 293 12.86 6.11 -17.98
CA ILE A 293 12.71 7.43 -18.60
C ILE A 293 13.96 7.83 -19.38
N HIS A 294 15.15 7.68 -18.79
CA HIS A 294 16.42 8.00 -19.46
C HIS A 294 16.66 7.14 -20.70
N LYS A 295 16.41 5.83 -20.61
CA LYS A 295 16.54 4.90 -21.74
C LYS A 295 15.61 5.28 -22.88
N ARG A 296 14.34 5.59 -22.59
CA ARG A 296 13.36 6.05 -23.58
C ARG A 296 13.79 7.36 -24.24
N ASN A 297 14.23 8.35 -23.45
CA ASN A 297 14.66 9.64 -23.98
C ASN A 297 15.88 9.50 -24.90
N ARG A 298 16.83 8.63 -24.53
CA ARG A 298 17.97 8.29 -25.37
C ARG A 298 17.53 7.67 -26.70
N GLN A 299 16.65 6.67 -26.67
CA GLN A 299 16.12 6.04 -27.88
C GLN A 299 15.41 7.03 -28.80
N ILE A 300 14.59 7.93 -28.24
CA ILE A 300 13.94 9.00 -29.02
C ILE A 300 14.97 9.89 -29.72
N GLY A 301 16.06 10.24 -29.02
CA GLY A 301 17.17 11.01 -29.61
C GLY A 301 17.86 10.27 -30.75
N GLU A 302 18.19 8.99 -30.55
CA GLU A 302 18.82 8.12 -31.56
C GLU A 302 17.93 7.94 -32.79
N GLU A 303 16.63 7.69 -32.61
CA GLU A 303 15.68 7.54 -33.71
C GLU A 303 15.44 8.86 -34.46
N LYS A 304 15.44 10.01 -33.77
CA LYS A 304 15.36 11.32 -34.42
C LYS A 304 16.55 11.58 -35.33
N LEU A 305 17.76 11.20 -34.90
CA LEU A 305 18.97 11.32 -35.72
C LEU A 305 18.90 10.40 -36.95
N LYS A 306 18.47 9.13 -36.77
CA LYS A 306 18.28 8.20 -37.89
C LYS A 306 17.25 8.72 -38.89
N PHE A 307 16.11 9.25 -38.42
CA PHE A 307 15.09 9.83 -39.28
C PHE A 307 15.64 11.03 -40.07
N GLN A 308 16.41 11.89 -39.42
CA GLN A 308 17.05 13.04 -40.06
C GLN A 308 17.99 12.60 -41.19
N SER A 309 18.89 11.65 -40.93
CA SER A 309 19.89 11.22 -41.91
C SER A 309 19.28 10.38 -43.03
N HIS A 310 18.40 9.44 -42.72
CA HIS A 310 17.90 8.45 -43.70
C HIS A 310 16.69 8.94 -44.50
N ILE A 311 15.88 9.85 -43.96
CA ILE A 311 14.64 10.28 -44.61
C ILE A 311 14.73 11.76 -44.99
N VAL A 312 14.96 12.64 -44.02
CA VAL A 312 14.88 14.09 -44.23
C VAL A 312 15.97 14.58 -45.19
N GLU A 313 17.23 14.20 -44.97
CA GLU A 313 18.34 14.61 -45.82
C GLU A 313 18.23 14.05 -47.24
N HIS A 314 17.87 12.79 -47.40
CA HIS A 314 17.64 12.19 -48.72
C HIS A 314 16.48 12.84 -49.47
N TRP A 315 15.38 13.17 -48.78
CA TRP A 315 14.28 13.93 -49.37
C TRP A 315 14.75 15.32 -49.83
N HIS A 316 15.51 16.05 -49.00
CA HIS A 316 16.08 17.35 -49.37
C HIS A 316 17.05 17.25 -50.56
N GLN A 317 17.89 16.21 -50.62
CA GLN A 317 18.77 15.95 -51.76
C GLN A 317 17.96 15.72 -53.03
N ARG A 318 16.95 14.84 -53.00
CA ARG A 318 16.10 14.55 -54.15
C ARG A 318 15.34 15.79 -54.61
N ARG A 319 14.77 16.55 -53.69
CA ARG A 319 14.09 17.83 -53.97
C ARG A 319 15.03 18.82 -54.68
N ARG A 320 16.27 18.95 -54.21
CA ARG A 320 17.29 19.81 -54.86
C ARG A 320 17.61 19.32 -56.27
N SER A 321 17.82 18.03 -56.46
CA SER A 321 18.08 17.43 -57.77
C SER A 321 16.92 17.62 -58.75
N ASP A 322 15.68 17.43 -58.29
CA ASP A 322 14.48 17.64 -59.12
C ASP A 322 14.29 19.11 -59.47
N GLN A 323 14.51 20.03 -58.53
CA GLN A 323 14.46 21.47 -58.82
C GLN A 323 15.50 21.87 -59.88
N GLN A 324 16.73 21.35 -59.79
CA GLN A 324 17.76 21.57 -60.82
C GLN A 324 17.35 21.00 -62.18
N ARG A 325 16.77 19.79 -62.21
CA ARG A 325 16.25 19.17 -63.44
C ARG A 325 15.16 20.03 -64.10
N MET A 326 14.21 20.53 -63.31
CA MET A 326 13.14 21.40 -63.79
C MET A 326 13.67 22.72 -64.38
N LEU A 327 14.65 23.35 -63.71
CA LEU A 327 15.30 24.56 -64.20
C LEU A 327 16.04 24.32 -65.53
N LYS A 328 16.74 23.19 -65.66
CA LYS A 328 17.41 22.80 -66.92
C LYS A 328 16.42 22.63 -68.06
N LEU A 329 15.31 21.91 -67.83
CA LEU A 329 14.26 21.70 -68.84
C LEU A 329 13.59 23.01 -69.25
N ALA A 330 13.34 23.92 -68.31
CA ALA A 330 12.79 25.25 -68.60
C ALA A 330 13.75 26.07 -69.48
N LYS A 331 15.05 26.05 -69.18
CA LYS A 331 16.07 26.71 -70.00
C LYS A 331 16.14 26.13 -71.42
N GLN A 332 16.14 24.81 -71.56
CA GLN A 332 16.15 24.13 -72.86
C GLN A 332 14.91 24.48 -73.69
N ARG A 333 13.72 24.46 -73.09
CA ARG A 333 12.48 24.89 -73.75
C ARG A 333 12.55 26.32 -74.25
N ARG A 334 13.06 27.24 -73.42
CA ARG A 334 13.23 28.65 -73.82
C ARG A 334 14.19 28.81 -74.99
N ILE A 335 15.32 28.09 -74.97
CA ILE A 335 16.28 28.10 -76.09
C ILE A 335 15.64 27.57 -77.37
N HIS A 336 14.94 26.44 -77.29
CA HIS A 336 14.23 25.86 -78.43
C HIS A 336 13.17 26.80 -78.99
N GLN A 337 12.37 27.43 -78.14
CA GLN A 337 11.38 28.42 -78.54
C GLN A 337 12.03 29.61 -79.27
N ILE A 338 13.12 30.16 -78.74
CA ILE A 338 13.86 31.25 -79.41
C ILE A 338 14.39 30.80 -80.79
N HIS A 339 14.89 29.56 -80.90
CA HIS A 339 15.37 29.03 -82.18
C HIS A 339 14.23 28.87 -83.19
N VAL A 340 13.10 28.31 -82.77
CA VAL A 340 11.89 28.19 -83.59
C VAL A 340 11.41 29.59 -84.02
N GLU A 341 11.29 30.55 -83.10
CA GLU A 341 10.88 31.93 -83.42
C GLU A 341 11.80 32.62 -84.45
N LYS A 342 13.10 32.31 -84.45
CA LYS A 342 14.02 32.80 -85.49
C LYS A 342 13.75 32.15 -86.84
N GLU A 343 13.66 30.82 -86.88
CA GLU A 343 13.32 30.06 -88.10
C GLU A 343 12.01 30.51 -88.74
N TRP A 344 11.00 30.89 -87.94
CA TRP A 344 9.73 31.42 -88.44
C TRP A 344 9.80 32.86 -88.94
N LYS A 345 10.78 33.67 -88.51
CA LYS A 345 11.00 35.04 -89.00
C LYS A 345 11.83 35.08 -90.28
N ASP A 346 12.66 34.07 -90.50
CA ASP A 346 13.52 33.92 -91.68
C ASP A 346 12.80 33.21 -92.85
N ARG A 347 11.53 32.82 -92.66
CA ARG A 347 10.58 32.40 -93.69
C ARG A 347 9.56 33.50 -93.94
#